data_AF-A0A3S1S3B9-F1
#
_entry.id   AF-A0A3S1S3B9-F1
#
_cell.length_a   1.000
_cell.length_b   1.000
_cell.length_c   1.000
_cell.angle_alpha   90.00
_cell.angle_beta   90.00
_cell.angle_gamma   90.00
#
_symmetry.space_group_name_H-M   'P 1'
#
loop_
_entity.id
_entity.type
_entity.pdbx_description
1 polymer ?
#
loop_
_entity_poly.entity_id
_entity_poly.type
_entity_poly.pdbx_seq_one_letter_code
_entity_poly.pdbx_strand_id
1 'polypeptide(L)'
;MTQTRLYFTTGKIESVSIFAALEAAFEEEGLPIAVLEVDEDKDIHEVSLYADGDIDAVETRLKDILAGLSLSKPIEREPLPDIDWVAHS
;
A
#
# COMPACT_ATOMS: atom_id res chain seq x y z
N MET A 1 -12.17 -6.08 12.71
CA MET A 1 -12.00 -6.86 11.45
C MET A 1 -10.54 -6.77 11.13
N THR A 2 -9.91 -7.89 10.77
CA THR A 2 -8.48 -7.93 10.49
C THR A 2 -8.18 -7.10 9.25
N GLN A 3 -7.27 -6.15 9.38
CA GLN A 3 -6.77 -5.34 8.28
C GLN A 3 -5.96 -6.23 7.30
N THR A 4 -5.99 -5.93 6.02
CA THR A 4 -5.13 -6.56 5.00
C THR A 4 -4.19 -5.52 4.42
N ARG A 5 -2.89 -5.82 4.41
CA ARG A 5 -1.87 -5.03 3.74
C ARG A 5 -1.81 -5.45 2.27
N LEU A 6 -2.02 -4.50 1.37
CA LEU A 6 -1.70 -4.61 -0.05
C LEU A 6 -0.34 -3.97 -0.26
N TYR A 7 0.62 -4.68 -0.85
CA TYR A 7 1.97 -4.14 -1.01
C TYR A 7 2.64 -4.58 -2.31
N PHE A 8 3.62 -3.78 -2.75
CA PHE A 8 4.45 -4.05 -3.92
C PHE A 8 5.73 -3.22 -3.85
N THR A 9 6.73 -3.61 -4.63
CA THR A 9 8.03 -2.92 -4.70
C THR A 9 8.18 -2.07 -5.96
N THR A 10 8.95 -0.99 -5.85
CA THR A 10 9.12 0.03 -6.89
C THR A 10 10.42 0.81 -6.67
N GLY A 11 10.87 1.61 -7.65
CA GLY A 11 12.00 2.52 -7.45
C GLY A 11 11.60 3.82 -6.73
N LYS A 12 12.57 4.57 -6.18
CA LYS A 12 12.30 5.79 -5.39
C LYS A 12 11.44 6.86 -6.09
N ILE A 13 11.70 7.13 -7.37
CA ILE A 13 10.95 8.14 -8.12
C ILE A 13 9.49 7.71 -8.32
N GLU A 14 9.28 6.42 -8.60
CA GLU A 14 7.95 5.85 -8.74
C GLU A 14 7.22 5.86 -7.39
N SER A 15 7.89 5.52 -6.28
CA SER A 15 7.26 5.46 -4.95
C SER A 15 6.68 6.80 -4.51
N VAL A 16 7.37 7.92 -4.78
CA VAL A 16 6.86 9.27 -4.52
C VAL A 16 5.61 9.58 -5.35
N SER A 17 5.61 9.22 -6.63
CA SER A 17 4.49 9.49 -7.54
C SER A 17 3.27 8.63 -7.19
N ILE A 18 3.50 7.37 -6.84
CA ILE A 18 2.48 6.43 -6.39
C ILE A 18 1.89 6.91 -5.07
N PHE A 19 2.71 7.26 -4.08
CA PHE A 19 2.25 7.73 -2.77
C PHE A 19 1.30 8.93 -2.92
N ALA A 20 1.67 9.94 -3.71
CA ALA A 20 0.82 11.10 -3.95
C ALA A 20 -0.53 10.73 -4.61
N ALA A 21 -0.52 9.77 -5.53
CA ALA A 21 -1.75 9.30 -6.17
C ALA A 21 -2.65 8.49 -5.22
N LEU A 22 -2.06 7.71 -4.31
CA LEU A 22 -2.79 6.94 -3.31
C LEU A 22 -3.39 7.83 -2.23
N GLU A 23 -2.63 8.81 -1.72
CA GLU A 23 -3.12 9.80 -0.76
C GLU A 23 -4.36 10.51 -1.33
N ALA A 24 -4.26 11.05 -2.54
CA ALA A 24 -5.38 11.73 -3.20
C ALA A 24 -6.61 10.82 -3.42
N ALA A 25 -6.42 9.51 -3.53
CA ALA A 25 -7.49 8.56 -3.83
C ALA A 25 -8.13 7.96 -2.58
N PHE A 26 -7.41 7.87 -1.46
CA PHE A 26 -7.83 7.10 -0.28
C PHE A 26 -7.78 7.88 1.04
N GLU A 27 -7.30 9.13 1.05
CA GLU A 27 -7.26 9.98 2.27
C GLU A 27 -8.65 10.14 2.90
N GLU A 28 -9.71 10.35 2.11
CA GLU A 28 -11.08 10.49 2.62
C GLU A 28 -11.62 9.20 3.27
N GLU A 29 -11.14 8.04 2.82
CA GLU A 29 -11.47 6.73 3.37
C GLU A 29 -10.61 6.40 4.60
N GLY A 30 -9.59 7.21 4.89
CA GLY A 30 -8.69 7.03 6.03
C GLY A 30 -7.82 5.78 5.94
N LEU A 31 -7.58 5.25 4.73
CA LEU A 31 -6.75 4.05 4.55
C LEU A 31 -5.27 4.41 4.74
N PRO A 32 -4.56 3.82 5.72
CA PRO A 32 -3.16 4.15 5.93
C PRO A 32 -2.29 3.72 4.74
N ILE A 33 -1.30 4.56 4.41
CA ILE A 33 -0.30 4.28 3.39
C ILE A 33 1.10 4.39 4.01
N ALA A 34 1.98 3.46 3.67
CA ALA A 34 3.39 3.50 4.07
C ALA A 34 4.31 3.35 2.86
N VAL A 35 5.45 4.03 2.90
CA VAL A 35 6.56 3.82 1.96
C VAL A 35 7.81 3.53 2.78
N LEU A 36 8.43 2.38 2.54
CA LEU A 36 9.65 1.95 3.22
C LEU A 36 10.75 1.70 2.20
N GLU A 37 11.95 2.19 2.46
CA GLU A 37 13.15 1.78 1.73
C GLU A 37 13.61 0.42 2.27
N VAL A 38 13.50 -0.62 1.44
CA VAL A 38 13.78 -2.01 1.85
C VAL A 38 15.17 -2.48 1.41
N ASP A 39 15.76 -1.82 0.41
CA ASP A 39 17.14 -2.06 -0.05
C ASP A 39 17.72 -0.73 -0.57
N GLU A 40 18.50 -0.04 0.28
CA GLU A 40 19.13 1.25 -0.03
C GLU A 40 20.16 1.13 -1.17
N ASP A 41 20.93 0.03 -1.20
CA ASP A 41 21.95 -0.19 -2.23
C ASP A 41 21.34 -0.32 -3.63
N LYS A 42 20.11 -0.83 -3.71
CA LYS A 42 19.37 -1.05 -4.97
C LYS A 42 18.25 -0.05 -5.24
N ASP A 43 18.07 0.97 -4.38
CA ASP A 43 17.00 1.96 -4.47
C ASP A 43 15.60 1.32 -4.55
N ILE A 44 15.39 0.23 -3.79
CA ILE A 44 14.11 -0.49 -3.75
C ILE A 44 13.26 0.04 -2.60
N HIS A 45 12.07 0.51 -2.95
CA HIS A 45 11.06 0.94 -2.02
C HIS A 45 9.86 0.00 -2.08
N GLU A 46 9.30 -0.31 -0.92
CA GLU A 46 7.99 -0.95 -0.78
C GLU A 46 6.94 0.12 -0.53
N VAL A 47 5.82 0.02 -1.22
CA VAL A 47 4.61 0.80 -0.94
C VAL A 47 3.58 -0.16 -0.35
N SER A 48 2.98 0.22 0.78
CA SER A 48 1.94 -0.55 1.46
C SER A 48 0.68 0.29 1.63
N LEU A 49 -0.47 -0.29 1.30
CA LEU A 49 -1.80 0.25 1.56
C LEU A 49 -2.54 -0.69 2.51
N TYR A 50 -3.07 -0.14 3.59
CA TYR A 50 -3.71 -0.90 4.65
C TYR A 50 -5.23 -0.74 4.57
N ALA A 51 -5.92 -1.81 4.22
CA ALA A 51 -7.36 -1.79 3.99
C ALA A 51 -8.11 -2.75 4.90
N ASP A 52 -9.32 -2.39 5.29
CA ASP A 52 -10.28 -3.27 5.93
C ASP A 52 -11.56 -3.36 5.06
N GLY A 53 -12.38 -4.38 5.27
CA GLY A 53 -13.60 -4.59 4.47
C GLY A 53 -13.35 -5.25 3.11
N ASP A 54 -13.80 -4.62 2.03
CA ASP A 54 -13.77 -5.18 0.66
C ASP A 54 -12.39 -5.01 0.00
N ILE A 55 -11.49 -5.93 0.31
CA ILE A 55 -10.10 -5.90 -0.16
C ILE A 55 -10.01 -6.02 -1.69
N ASP A 56 -10.92 -6.76 -2.33
CA ASP A 56 -10.92 -6.93 -3.79
C ASP A 56 -11.28 -5.63 -4.50
N ALA A 57 -12.23 -4.86 -3.96
CA ALA A 57 -12.57 -3.54 -4.47
C ALA A 57 -11.40 -2.55 -4.31
N VAL A 58 -10.73 -2.55 -3.15
CA VAL A 58 -9.56 -1.68 -2.91
C VAL A 58 -8.40 -2.05 -3.83
N GLU A 59 -8.08 -3.35 -3.99
CA GLU A 59 -7.02 -3.79 -4.89
C GLU A 59 -7.31 -3.44 -6.35
N THR A 60 -8.57 -3.53 -6.78
CA THR A 60 -8.97 -3.14 -8.14
C THR A 60 -8.69 -1.65 -8.36
N ARG A 61 -9.12 -0.79 -7.44
CA ARG A 61 -8.84 0.66 -7.50
C ARG A 61 -7.34 0.96 -7.47
N LEU A 62 -6.58 0.24 -6.64
CA LEU A 62 -5.12 0.35 -6.60
C LEU A 62 -4.50 0.04 -7.96
N LYS A 63 -4.95 -1.03 -8.63
CA LYS A 63 -4.48 -1.38 -9.99
C LYS A 63 -4.83 -0.30 -11.01
N ASP A 64 -6.04 0.25 -10.97
CA ASP A 64 -6.44 1.34 -11.86
C ASP A 64 -5.58 2.60 -11.67
N ILE A 65 -5.25 2.95 -10.41
CA ILE A 65 -4.37 4.08 -10.10
C ILE A 65 -2.97 3.84 -10.67
N LEU A 66 -2.39 2.65 -10.46
CA LEU A 66 -1.09 2.29 -11.01
C LEU A 66 -1.10 2.32 -12.55
N ALA A 67 -2.16 1.80 -13.17
CA ALA A 67 -2.32 1.84 -14.62
C ALA A 67 -2.42 3.29 -15.15
N GLY A 68 -3.08 4.19 -14.43
CA GLY A 68 -3.12 5.62 -14.73
C GLY A 68 -1.74 6.30 -14.70
N LEU A 69 -0.80 5.75 -13.92
CA LEU A 69 0.60 6.16 -13.89
C LEU A 69 1.47 5.42 -14.93
N SER A 70 0.87 4.62 -15.82
CA SER A 70 1.56 3.71 -16.75
C SER A 70 2.44 2.67 -16.05
N LEU A 71 2.08 2.28 -14.83
CA LEU A 71 2.76 1.26 -14.03
C LEU A 71 1.93 -0.02 -13.98
N SER A 72 2.62 -1.16 -13.97
CA SER A 72 2.04 -2.47 -13.68
C SER A 72 2.96 -3.17 -12.71
N LYS A 73 2.47 -3.39 -11.48
CA LYS A 73 3.23 -4.01 -10.38
C LYS A 73 2.44 -5.21 -9.84
N PRO A 74 3.11 -6.32 -9.50
CA PRO A 74 2.46 -7.42 -8.80
C PRO A 74 2.09 -6.97 -7.39
N ILE A 75 0.80 -6.88 -7.08
CA ILE A 75 0.31 -6.52 -5.75
C ILE A 75 0.16 -7.81 -4.95
N GLU A 76 0.80 -7.85 -3.79
CA GLU A 76 0.72 -8.95 -2.83
C GLU A 76 -0.24 -8.58 -1.70
N ARG A 77 -0.86 -9.60 -1.09
CA ARG A 77 -1.79 -9.44 0.04
C ARG A 77 -1.22 -10.11 1.29
N GLU A 78 -1.21 -9.38 2.40
CA GLU A 78 -0.90 -9.93 3.71
C GLU A 78 -2.05 -9.64 4.69
N PRO A 79 -2.82 -10.66 5.13
CA PRO A 79 -3.79 -10.48 6.20
C PRO A 79 -3.06 -10.24 7.53
N LEU A 80 -3.33 -9.10 8.17
CA LEU A 80 -2.70 -8.73 9.43
C LEU A 80 -3.49 -9.30 10.61
N PRO A 81 -2.80 -9.85 11.63
CA PRO A 81 -3.46 -10.32 12.84
C PRO A 81 -4.07 -9.14 13.60
N ASP A 82 -5.23 -9.38 14.23
CA ASP A 82 -5.90 -8.44 15.14
C ASP A 82 -5.12 -8.44 16.47
N ILE A 83 -3.98 -7.73 16.50
CA ILE A 83 -3.12 -7.63 17.69
C ILE A 83 -3.43 -6.33 18.42
N ASP A 84 -3.88 -6.47 19.66
CA ASP A 84 -4.01 -5.37 20.61
C ASP A 84 -2.63 -5.01 21.18
N TRP A 85 -1.93 -4.08 20.52
CA TRP A 85 -0.62 -3.61 20.97
C TRP A 85 -0.67 -2.84 22.29
N VAL A 86 -1.83 -2.29 22.67
CA VAL A 86 -2.04 -1.62 23.97
C VAL A 86 -2.04 -2.68 25.09
N ALA A 87 -2.61 -3.86 24.84
CA ALA A 87 -2.52 -4.99 25.77
C ALA A 87 -1.14 -5.66 25.79
N HIS A 88 -0.26 -5.36 24.82
CA HIS A 88 1.08 -5.94 24.71
C HIS A 88 2.20 -5.05 25.27
N SER A 89 1.88 -3.82 25.71
CA SER A 89 2.81 -2.85 26.32
C SER A 89 2.75 -2.83 27.84
#